data_AF-A0A2S4VWJ9-F1
#
_entry.id   AF-A0A2S4VWJ9-F1
#
_cell.length_a   1.000
_cell.length_b   1.000
_cell.length_c   1.000
_cell.angle_alpha   90.00
_cell.angle_beta   90.00
_cell.angle_gamma   90.00
#
_symmetry.space_group_name_H-M   'P 1'
#
loop_
_entity.id
_entity.type
_entity.pdbx_description
1 polymer ?
#
loop_
_entity_poly.entity_id
_entity_poly.type
_entity_poly.pdbx_seq_one_letter_code
_entity_poly.pdbx_strand_id
1 'polypeptide(L)'
;MEGVEEDQVGTPCLRSNLRPIRYSPRFWSPSSTSLNQNSETPKNTTRETDYRHPYSLQEFKTEPILLPNHLVELKATLELEDLQWIMFRNQVDKFNQSFWETHSTRFEELEEEEQSQKDITLKFNRSSHSSSSIQQQKEQINSKLDQFYSDWLIDHKLNFMKYNREWWALLPALIKGGWLAQFRNLKWKLACWRYSILSWKN
;
A
#
# COMPACT_ATOMS: atom_id res chain seq x y z
N MET A 1 -17.03 20.56 4.18
CA MET A 1 -15.64 20.14 3.90
C MET A 1 -15.71 18.67 3.54
N GLU A 2 -15.68 18.35 2.25
CA GLU A 2 -15.36 16.99 1.82
C GLU A 2 -14.01 16.65 2.44
N GLY A 3 -13.98 15.66 3.32
CA GLY A 3 -12.72 15.07 3.72
C GLY A 3 -12.06 14.62 2.44
N VAL A 4 -10.90 15.20 2.10
CA VAL A 4 -10.01 14.60 1.12
C VAL A 4 -9.66 13.26 1.74
N GLU A 5 -10.39 12.21 1.38
CA GLU A 5 -10.02 10.85 1.70
C GLU A 5 -8.65 10.68 1.06
N GLU A 6 -7.58 10.80 1.87
CA GLU A 6 -6.25 10.47 1.40
C GLU A 6 -6.34 9.09 0.78
N ASP A 7 -5.92 8.99 -0.49
CA ASP A 7 -5.94 7.73 -1.20
C ASP A 7 -5.21 6.70 -0.33
N GLN A 8 -5.98 5.73 0.16
CA GLN A 8 -5.46 4.64 0.99
C GLN A 8 -4.55 3.72 0.18
N VAL A 9 -4.40 4.01 -1.11
CA VAL A 9 -3.54 3.33 -2.05
C VAL A 9 -2.51 4.35 -2.55
N GLY A 10 -1.23 4.04 -2.37
CA GLY A 10 -0.14 4.84 -2.88
C GLY A 10 -0.01 4.77 -4.40
N THR A 11 0.89 5.58 -4.95
CA THR A 11 1.29 5.49 -6.36
C THR A 11 1.80 4.09 -6.70
N PRO A 12 1.53 3.56 -7.91
CA PRO A 12 2.07 2.28 -8.35
C PRO A 12 3.59 2.26 -8.25
N CYS A 13 4.14 1.14 -7.76
CA CYS A 13 5.57 0.87 -7.88
C CYS A 13 5.91 0.65 -9.36
N LEU A 14 6.94 1.35 -9.86
CA LEU A 14 7.34 1.31 -11.28
C LEU A 14 7.74 -0.09 -11.77
N ARG A 15 8.20 -0.96 -10.87
CA ARG A 15 8.70 -2.31 -11.21
C ARG A 15 7.68 -3.40 -10.91
N SER A 16 7.16 -3.44 -9.68
CA SER A 16 6.20 -4.49 -9.31
C SER A 16 4.77 -4.23 -9.81
N ASN A 17 4.46 -3.03 -10.32
CA ASN A 17 3.10 -2.54 -10.63
C ASN A 17 2.08 -2.61 -9.47
N LEU A 18 2.51 -3.07 -8.29
CA LEU A 18 1.70 -3.11 -7.09
C LEU A 18 1.61 -1.71 -6.49
N ARG A 19 0.43 -1.39 -5.97
CA ARG A 19 0.21 -0.13 -5.24
C ARG A 19 0.32 -0.38 -3.74
N PRO A 20 1.22 0.31 -3.02
CA PRO A 20 1.34 0.15 -1.58
C PRO A 20 0.05 0.58 -0.87
N ILE A 21 -0.44 -0.22 0.08
CA ILE A 21 -1.62 0.15 0.87
C ILE A 21 -1.16 0.98 2.07
N ARG A 22 -1.82 2.12 2.30
CA ARG A 22 -1.62 2.97 3.47
C ARG A 22 -2.65 2.60 4.53
N TYR A 23 -2.19 1.91 5.57
CA TYR A 23 -3.05 1.55 6.69
C TYR A 23 -3.13 2.68 7.71
N SER A 24 -4.31 3.28 7.83
CA SER A 24 -4.61 4.27 8.87
C SER A 24 -4.98 3.61 10.20
N PRO A 25 -4.67 4.26 11.34
CA PRO A 25 -5.18 3.86 12.66
C PRO A 25 -6.70 3.90 12.70
N ARG A 26 -7.34 2.87 13.29
CA ARG A 26 -8.80 2.81 13.43
C ARG A 26 -9.34 3.70 14.53
N PHE A 27 -8.54 3.95 15.55
CA PHE A 27 -8.84 4.90 16.62
C PHE A 27 -8.31 6.25 16.16
N TRP A 28 -9.14 6.98 15.43
CA TRP A 28 -8.79 8.31 14.94
C TRP A 28 -8.45 9.21 16.13
N SER A 29 -7.26 9.82 16.09
CA SER A 29 -6.94 10.95 16.95
C SER A 29 -7.08 12.21 16.10
N PRO A 30 -7.88 13.23 16.49
CA PRO A 30 -8.11 14.44 15.69
C PRO A 30 -6.83 15.20 15.31
N SER A 31 -5.70 14.88 15.95
CA SER A 31 -4.43 15.59 15.81
C SER A 31 -3.69 15.37 14.50
N SER A 32 -4.11 14.43 13.64
CA SER A 32 -3.45 14.16 12.36
C SER A 32 -4.19 14.76 11.16
N THR A 33 -4.77 15.96 11.33
CA THR A 33 -4.87 16.85 10.18
C THR A 33 -3.50 17.51 10.07
N SER A 34 -2.57 16.87 9.35
CA SER A 34 -1.34 17.55 8.94
C SER A 34 -1.77 18.70 8.04
N LEU A 35 -1.90 19.87 8.64
CA LEU A 35 -1.96 21.14 7.96
C LEU A 35 -0.66 21.23 7.16
N ASN A 36 -0.70 20.89 5.87
CA ASN A 36 0.35 21.24 4.92
C ASN A 36 0.33 22.77 4.78
N GLN A 37 0.86 23.48 5.79
CA GLN A 37 1.29 24.86 5.67
C GLN A 37 2.69 24.87 5.05
N ASN A 38 2.76 24.52 3.77
CA ASN A 38 3.84 24.96 2.91
C ASN A 38 3.29 26.13 2.09
N SER A 39 3.30 27.31 2.69
CA SER A 39 3.36 28.56 1.93
C SER A 39 4.19 29.53 2.74
N GLU A 40 5.37 29.78 2.18
CA GLU A 40 6.43 30.68 2.61
C GLU A 40 5.89 31.98 3.22
N THR A 41 6.51 32.40 4.33
CA THR A 41 6.44 33.78 4.78
C THR A 41 6.80 34.74 3.65
N PRO A 42 6.06 35.84 3.50
CA PRO A 42 6.73 37.10 3.80
C PRO A 42 5.94 37.93 4.80
N LYS A 43 6.71 38.60 5.66
CA LYS A 43 6.27 39.67 6.55
C LYS A 43 5.47 40.70 5.75
N ASN A 44 4.21 40.94 6.12
CA ASN A 44 3.57 42.24 5.98
C ASN A 44 2.43 42.40 6.99
N THR A 45 2.64 43.33 7.91
CA THR A 45 1.71 43.77 8.94
C THR A 45 0.65 44.68 8.33
N THR A 46 -0.56 44.21 8.00
CA THR A 46 -1.77 45.07 8.05
C THR A 46 -3.08 44.26 7.98
N ARG A 47 -3.88 44.34 9.05
CA ARG A 47 -5.36 44.21 9.10
C ARG A 47 -6.04 43.23 8.13
N GLU A 48 -6.21 41.98 8.57
CA GLU A 48 -7.29 41.12 8.07
C GLU A 48 -8.38 40.98 9.13
N THR A 49 -9.48 41.66 8.87
CA THR A 49 -10.77 41.45 9.53
C THR A 49 -11.25 40.02 9.32
N ASP A 50 -11.74 39.40 10.40
CA ASP A 50 -12.53 38.17 10.50
C ASP A 50 -13.18 37.67 9.19
N TYR A 51 -12.41 37.02 8.31
CA TYR A 51 -12.99 36.16 7.28
C TYR A 51 -13.31 34.81 7.92
N ARG A 52 -14.34 34.79 8.78
CA ARG A 52 -14.91 33.55 9.31
C ARG A 52 -15.85 32.96 8.27
N HIS A 53 -15.57 31.74 7.83
CA HIS A 53 -16.45 31.04 6.93
C HIS A 53 -17.83 30.85 7.62
N PRO A 54 -18.96 31.09 6.93
CA PRO A 54 -20.31 30.99 7.51
C PRO A 54 -20.70 29.58 8.00
N TYR A 55 -19.85 28.58 7.75
CA TYR A 55 -20.01 27.20 8.22
C TYR A 55 -18.82 26.75 9.08
N SER A 56 -18.07 27.69 9.69
CA SER A 56 -17.01 27.33 10.62
C SER A 56 -17.60 26.72 11.88
N LEU A 57 -17.23 25.48 12.19
CA LEU A 57 -17.66 24.75 13.39
C LEU A 57 -17.07 25.33 14.69
N GLN A 58 -16.48 26.53 14.65
CA GLN A 58 -15.93 27.24 15.80
C GLN A 58 -16.98 27.51 16.90
N GLU A 59 -18.26 27.59 16.53
CA GLU A 59 -19.37 27.75 17.48
C GLU A 59 -19.60 26.49 18.33
N PHE A 60 -19.24 25.32 17.81
CA PHE A 60 -19.16 24.08 18.57
C PHE A 60 -17.80 24.03 19.25
N LYS A 61 -17.64 24.81 20.33
CA LYS A 61 -16.52 24.62 21.25
C LYS A 61 -16.60 23.19 21.76
N THR A 62 -15.78 22.31 21.19
CA THR A 62 -15.55 20.98 21.73
C THR A 62 -14.77 21.18 23.02
N GLU A 63 -15.49 21.42 24.13
CA GLU A 63 -14.95 21.19 25.46
C GLU A 63 -14.30 19.80 25.42
N PRO A 64 -13.01 19.66 25.76
CA PRO A 64 -12.38 18.36 25.75
C PRO A 64 -13.15 17.48 26.73
N ILE A 65 -13.88 16.49 26.20
CA ILE A 65 -14.61 15.54 27.02
C ILE A 65 -13.56 14.85 27.87
N LEU A 66 -13.55 15.16 29.17
CA LEU A 66 -12.68 14.51 30.15
C LEU A 66 -13.15 13.07 30.29
N LEU A 67 -12.60 12.20 29.45
CA LEU A 67 -12.84 10.77 29.51
C LEU A 67 -12.34 10.25 30.87
N PRO A 68 -13.11 9.38 31.54
CA PRO A 68 -12.63 8.69 32.73
C PRO A 68 -11.29 8.00 32.47
N ASN A 69 -10.41 7.98 33.48
CA ASN A 69 -9.07 7.38 33.38
C ASN A 69 -9.09 5.93 32.84
N HIS A 70 -10.10 5.13 33.22
CA HIS A 70 -10.24 3.75 32.73
C HIS A 70 -10.53 3.67 31.23
N LEU A 71 -11.28 4.62 30.65
CA LEU A 71 -11.51 4.67 29.20
C LEU A 71 -10.26 5.13 28.46
N VAL A 72 -9.50 6.05 29.04
CA VAL A 72 -8.23 6.51 28.47
C VAL A 72 -7.22 5.38 28.41
N GLU A 73 -7.07 4.62 29.50
CA GLU A 73 -6.20 3.44 29.55
C GLU A 73 -6.66 2.36 28.56
N LEU A 74 -7.96 2.06 28.53
CA LEU A 74 -8.52 1.10 27.59
C LEU A 74 -8.29 1.54 26.13
N LYS A 75 -8.43 2.83 25.83
CA LYS A 75 -8.13 3.38 24.50
C LYS A 75 -6.67 3.17 24.13
N ALA A 76 -5.74 3.53 25.03
CA ALA A 76 -4.31 3.39 24.79
C ALA A 76 -3.89 1.93 24.53
N THR A 77 -4.45 0.97 25.27
CA THR A 77 -4.18 -0.46 25.02
C THR A 77 -4.68 -0.92 23.65
N LEU A 78 -5.89 -0.51 23.24
CA LEU A 78 -6.45 -0.86 21.94
C LEU A 78 -5.71 -0.19 20.79
N GLU A 79 -5.22 1.04 20.97
CA GLU A 79 -4.38 1.76 20.01
C GLU A 79 -3.05 1.04 19.77
N LEU A 80 -2.39 0.56 20.84
CA LEU A 80 -1.15 -0.20 20.73
C LEU A 80 -1.34 -1.49 19.94
N GLU A 81 -2.39 -2.25 20.26
CA GLU A 81 -2.75 -3.46 19.52
C GLU A 81 -3.06 -3.16 18.04
N ASP A 82 -3.73 -2.04 17.75
CA ASP A 82 -4.03 -1.63 16.38
C ASP A 82 -2.78 -1.25 15.59
N LEU A 83 -1.84 -0.56 16.23
CA LEU A 83 -0.55 -0.22 15.64
C LEU A 83 0.29 -1.47 15.33
N GLN A 84 0.33 -2.44 16.24
CA GLN A 84 0.98 -3.74 15.99
C GLN A 84 0.37 -4.45 14.77
N TRP A 85 -0.95 -4.43 14.66
CA TRP A 85 -1.66 -5.02 13.53
C TRP A 85 -1.38 -4.29 12.21
N ILE A 86 -1.28 -2.96 12.23
CA ILE A 86 -0.87 -2.15 11.09
C ILE A 86 0.57 -2.48 10.67
N MET A 87 1.50 -2.57 11.62
CA MET A 87 2.89 -2.96 11.36
C MET A 87 2.98 -4.33 10.70
N PHE A 88 2.21 -5.31 11.18
CA PHE A 88 2.17 -6.64 10.58
C PHE A 88 1.66 -6.60 9.12
N ARG A 89 0.56 -5.90 8.84
CA ARG A 89 0.06 -5.76 7.46
C ARG A 89 1.06 -5.08 6.54
N ASN A 90 1.73 -4.03 7.01
CA ASN A 90 2.81 -3.38 6.28
C ASN A 90 3.97 -4.34 5.95
N GLN A 91 4.32 -5.24 6.88
CA GLN A 91 5.36 -6.25 6.63
C GLN A 91 4.93 -7.25 5.55
N VAL A 92 3.67 -7.71 5.60
CA VAL A 92 3.10 -8.62 4.59
C VAL A 92 3.09 -7.98 3.20
N ASP A 93 2.67 -6.72 3.10
CA ASP A 93 2.65 -6.01 1.82
C ASP A 93 4.07 -5.80 1.27
N LYS A 94 5.03 -5.46 2.13
CA LYS A 94 6.44 -5.37 1.75
C LYS A 94 6.99 -6.68 1.25
N PHE A 95 6.64 -7.79 1.91
CA PHE A 95 7.01 -9.13 1.45
C PHE A 95 6.48 -9.37 0.02
N ASN A 96 5.19 -9.14 -0.20
CA ASN A 96 4.57 -9.29 -1.51
C ASN A 96 5.24 -8.39 -2.57
N GLN A 97 5.44 -7.11 -2.26
CA GLN A 97 6.07 -6.15 -3.15
C GLN A 97 7.51 -6.56 -3.52
N SER A 98 8.32 -6.95 -2.53
CA SER A 98 9.72 -7.34 -2.74
C SER A 98 9.85 -8.56 -3.65
N PHE A 99 8.92 -9.52 -3.53
CA PHE A 99 8.91 -10.71 -4.36
C PHE A 99 8.67 -10.35 -5.82
N TRP A 100 7.61 -9.58 -6.09
CA TRP A 100 7.24 -9.18 -7.46
C TRP A 100 8.22 -8.19 -8.07
N GLU A 101 8.79 -7.29 -7.27
CA GLU A 101 9.87 -6.41 -7.73
C GLU A 101 11.08 -7.23 -8.19
N THR A 102 11.59 -8.13 -7.35
CA THR A 102 12.75 -8.97 -7.68
C THR A 102 12.48 -9.86 -8.90
N HIS A 103 11.27 -10.40 -9.03
CA HIS A 103 10.90 -11.22 -10.19
C HIS A 103 10.81 -10.40 -11.48
N SER A 104 10.23 -9.19 -11.41
CA SER A 104 10.08 -8.32 -12.58
C SER A 104 11.45 -7.82 -13.05
N THR A 105 12.33 -7.42 -12.13
CA THR A 105 13.69 -6.98 -12.49
C THR A 105 14.49 -8.08 -13.17
N ARG A 106 14.45 -9.29 -12.63
CA ARG A 106 15.19 -10.41 -13.22
C ARG A 106 14.63 -10.82 -14.57
N PHE A 107 13.33 -10.70 -14.76
CA PHE A 107 12.70 -10.94 -16.05
C PHE A 107 13.14 -9.90 -17.09
N GLU A 108 13.10 -8.61 -16.73
CA GLU A 108 13.55 -7.50 -17.59
C GLU A 108 15.03 -7.64 -17.97
N GLU A 109 15.91 -7.98 -17.02
CA GLU A 109 17.34 -8.22 -17.27
C GLU A 109 17.57 -9.32 -18.31
N LEU A 110 16.87 -10.45 -18.19
CA LEU A 110 16.98 -11.56 -19.13
C LEU A 110 16.39 -11.22 -20.50
N GLU A 111 15.30 -10.45 -20.53
CA GLU A 111 14.69 -9.99 -21.77
C GLU A 111 15.65 -9.05 -22.53
N GLU A 112 16.31 -8.11 -21.83
CA GLU A 112 17.31 -7.22 -22.41
C GLU A 112 18.53 -7.98 -22.96
N GLU A 113 19.02 -8.99 -22.23
CA GLU A 113 20.10 -9.87 -22.68
C GLU A 113 19.73 -10.61 -23.97
N GLU A 114 18.55 -11.24 -24.01
CA GLU A 114 18.04 -11.91 -25.20
C GLU A 114 17.85 -10.96 -26.39
N GLN A 115 17.28 -9.78 -26.13
CA GLN A 115 17.04 -8.77 -27.15
C GLN A 115 18.36 -8.26 -27.74
N SER A 116 19.37 -8.06 -26.90
CA SER A 116 20.71 -7.67 -27.34
C SER A 116 21.36 -8.75 -28.23
N GLN A 117 21.19 -10.04 -27.89
CA GLN A 117 21.66 -11.14 -28.71
C GLN A 117 20.92 -11.23 -30.04
N LYS A 118 19.59 -11.00 -30.05
CA LYS A 118 18.78 -10.92 -31.27
C LYS A 118 19.29 -9.80 -32.18
N ASP A 119 19.54 -8.62 -31.64
CA ASP A 119 20.05 -7.47 -32.41
C ASP A 119 21.44 -7.72 -32.99
N ILE A 120 22.34 -8.36 -32.25
CA ILE A 120 23.68 -8.76 -32.75
C ILE A 120 23.53 -9.77 -33.89
N THR A 121 22.69 -10.79 -33.71
CA THR A 121 22.44 -11.83 -34.70
C THR A 121 21.82 -11.26 -35.98
N LEU A 122 20.85 -10.34 -35.85
CA LEU A 122 20.23 -9.65 -36.97
C LEU A 122 21.22 -8.75 -37.71
N LYS A 123 22.09 -8.02 -37.01
CA LYS A 123 23.16 -7.21 -37.63
C LYS A 123 24.15 -8.07 -38.41
N PHE A 124 24.53 -9.23 -37.87
CA PHE A 124 25.43 -10.18 -38.55
C PHE A 124 24.76 -10.84 -39.77
N ASN A 125 23.51 -11.28 -39.66
CA ASN A 125 22.78 -11.90 -40.77
C ASN A 125 22.39 -10.90 -41.87
N ARG A 126 22.33 -9.59 -41.57
CA ARG A 126 22.09 -8.55 -42.59
C ARG A 126 23.32 -8.29 -43.46
N SER A 127 24.53 -8.52 -42.94
CA SER A 127 25.76 -8.42 -43.75
C SER A 127 25.94 -9.64 -44.67
N SER A 128 25.43 -10.79 -44.25
CA SER A 128 25.47 -12.05 -45.00
C SER A 128 24.17 -12.20 -45.82
N HIS A 129 24.19 -11.89 -47.11
CA HIS A 129 23.02 -11.92 -48.03
C HIS A 129 22.21 -13.23 -47.96
N SER A 130 21.25 -13.33 -47.05
CA SER A 130 20.40 -14.51 -46.86
C SER A 130 18.96 -14.20 -47.29
N SER A 131 18.56 -14.75 -48.43
CA SER A 131 17.20 -14.67 -49.00
C SER A 131 16.23 -15.61 -48.28
N SER A 132 16.16 -15.52 -46.94
CA SER A 132 15.13 -16.22 -46.16
C SER A 132 13.86 -15.37 -46.13
N SER A 133 12.69 -16.01 -46.32
CA SER A 133 11.42 -15.29 -46.31
C SER A 133 11.16 -14.69 -44.92
N ILE A 134 10.64 -13.45 -44.87
CA ILE A 134 10.34 -12.72 -43.62
C ILE A 134 9.43 -13.54 -42.69
N GLN A 135 8.57 -14.40 -43.24
CA GLN A 135 7.68 -15.27 -42.47
C GLN A 135 8.45 -16.37 -41.72
N GLN A 136 9.42 -17.03 -42.36
CA GLN A 136 10.24 -18.05 -41.71
C GLN A 136 11.10 -17.46 -40.58
N GLN A 137 11.60 -16.23 -40.75
CA GLN A 137 12.32 -15.53 -39.69
C GLN A 137 11.41 -15.24 -38.49
N LYS A 138 10.16 -14.81 -38.72
CA LYS A 138 9.18 -14.58 -37.65
C LYS A 138 8.83 -15.85 -36.89
N GLU A 139 8.63 -16.97 -37.58
CA GLU A 139 8.34 -18.26 -36.94
C GLU A 139 9.51 -18.76 -36.07
N GLN A 140 10.75 -18.61 -36.54
CA GLN A 140 11.94 -18.94 -35.76
C GLN A 140 12.08 -18.05 -34.51
N ILE A 141 11.81 -16.75 -34.65
CA ILE A 141 11.83 -15.82 -33.52
C ILE A 141 10.75 -16.19 -32.49
N ASN A 142 9.54 -16.49 -32.94
CA ASN A 142 8.45 -16.91 -32.06
C ASN A 142 8.79 -18.23 -31.34
N SER A 143 9.32 -19.23 -32.06
CA SER A 143 9.74 -20.49 -31.44
C SER A 143 10.85 -20.30 -30.41
N LYS A 144 11.78 -19.37 -30.64
CA LYS A 144 12.84 -19.05 -29.67
C LYS A 144 12.27 -18.33 -28.43
N LEU A 145 11.31 -17.43 -28.65
CA LEU A 145 10.63 -16.71 -27.57
C LEU A 145 9.79 -17.68 -26.71
N ASP A 146 9.11 -18.64 -27.32
CA ASP A 146 8.37 -19.68 -26.60
C ASP A 146 9.31 -20.53 -25.73
N GLN A 147 10.49 -20.89 -26.24
CA GLN A 147 11.52 -21.60 -25.49
C GLN A 147 11.97 -20.78 -24.27
N PHE A 148 12.29 -19.50 -24.47
CA PHE A 148 12.67 -18.58 -23.40
C PHE A 148 11.63 -18.54 -22.27
N TYR A 149 10.35 -18.33 -22.60
CA TYR A 149 9.29 -18.29 -21.59
C TYR A 149 9.10 -19.63 -20.88
N SER A 150 9.21 -20.74 -21.63
CA SER A 150 9.07 -22.08 -21.04
C SER A 150 10.21 -22.38 -20.05
N ASP A 151 11.44 -22.04 -20.40
CA ASP A 151 12.62 -22.22 -19.56
C ASP A 151 12.56 -21.32 -18.32
N TRP A 152 12.15 -20.06 -18.49
CA TRP A 152 11.93 -19.14 -17.38
C TRP A 152 10.91 -19.70 -16.39
N LEU A 153 9.79 -20.24 -16.87
CA LEU A 153 8.72 -20.79 -16.02
C LEU A 153 9.20 -22.01 -15.23
N ILE A 154 10.01 -22.86 -15.86
CA ILE A 154 10.59 -24.04 -15.22
C ILE A 154 11.57 -23.64 -14.11
N ASP A 155 12.47 -22.69 -14.39
CA ASP A 155 13.49 -22.22 -13.44
C ASP A 155 12.85 -21.55 -12.21
N HIS A 156 11.82 -20.72 -12.45
CA HIS A 156 11.19 -19.95 -11.39
C HIS A 156 10.09 -20.69 -10.63
N LYS A 157 9.65 -21.87 -11.10
CA LYS A 157 8.60 -22.67 -10.45
C LYS A 157 8.85 -22.87 -8.96
N LEU A 158 10.09 -23.19 -8.57
CA LEU A 158 10.43 -23.42 -7.17
C LEU A 158 10.32 -22.15 -6.31
N ASN A 159 10.64 -20.99 -6.88
CA ASN A 159 10.51 -19.71 -6.18
C ASN A 159 9.04 -19.35 -5.98
N PHE A 160 8.19 -19.56 -6.98
CA PHE A 160 6.74 -19.41 -6.83
C PHE A 160 6.16 -20.38 -5.80
N MET A 161 6.63 -21.63 -5.77
CA MET A 161 6.19 -22.59 -4.76
C MET A 161 6.56 -22.16 -3.33
N LYS A 162 7.78 -21.64 -3.14
CA LYS A 162 8.24 -21.11 -1.84
C LYS A 162 7.42 -19.89 -1.43
N TYR A 163 7.27 -18.91 -2.33
CA TYR A 163 6.46 -17.73 -2.10
C TYR A 163 5.01 -18.09 -1.75
N ASN A 164 4.38 -18.97 -2.53
CA ASN A 164 3.01 -19.41 -2.27
C ASN A 164 2.91 -20.07 -0.90
N ARG A 165 3.86 -20.92 -0.50
CA ARG A 165 3.86 -21.55 0.82
C ARG A 165 3.92 -20.53 1.95
N GLU A 166 4.80 -19.53 1.84
CA GLU A 166 4.92 -18.46 2.83
C GLU A 166 3.66 -17.58 2.86
N TRP A 167 3.12 -17.24 1.69
CA TRP A 167 1.87 -16.50 1.56
C TRP A 167 0.69 -17.23 2.23
N TRP A 168 0.56 -18.54 1.97
CA TRP A 168 -0.47 -19.38 2.60
C TRP A 168 -0.29 -19.48 4.11
N ALA A 169 0.95 -19.44 4.62
CA ALA A 169 1.20 -19.43 6.07
C ALA A 169 0.78 -18.10 6.73
N LEU A 170 0.82 -16.98 5.99
CA LEU A 170 0.45 -15.65 6.49
C LEU A 170 -1.07 -15.41 6.49
N LEU A 171 -1.82 -16.04 5.58
CA LEU A 171 -3.26 -15.84 5.42
C LEU A 171 -4.09 -16.06 6.71
N PRO A 172 -3.89 -17.13 7.50
CA PRO A 172 -4.63 -17.32 8.74
C PRO A 172 -4.36 -16.21 9.76
N ALA A 173 -3.11 -15.73 9.86
CA ALA A 173 -2.75 -14.63 10.74
C ALA A 173 -3.41 -13.32 10.28
N LEU A 174 -3.50 -13.10 8.96
CA LEU A 174 -4.18 -11.94 8.40
C LEU A 174 -5.67 -11.93 8.73
N ILE A 175 -6.34 -13.06 8.52
CA ILE A 175 -7.78 -13.21 8.80
C ILE A 175 -8.05 -13.03 10.31
N LYS A 176 -7.24 -13.69 11.16
CA LYS A 176 -7.35 -13.58 12.62
C LYS A 176 -7.15 -12.14 13.09
N GLY A 177 -6.12 -11.46 12.59
CA GLY A 177 -5.86 -10.06 12.94
C GLY A 177 -6.97 -9.12 12.48
N GLY A 178 -7.53 -9.35 11.29
CA GLY A 178 -8.70 -8.62 10.79
C GLY A 178 -9.94 -8.79 11.68
N TRP A 179 -10.21 -10.02 12.12
CA TRP A 179 -11.30 -10.31 13.06
C TRP A 179 -11.08 -9.63 14.42
N LEU A 180 -9.90 -9.79 15.01
CA LEU A 180 -9.54 -9.13 16.27
C LEU A 180 -9.67 -7.60 16.16
N ALA A 181 -9.31 -7.02 15.03
CA ALA A 181 -9.46 -5.59 14.79
C ALA A 181 -10.93 -5.12 14.82
N GLN A 182 -11.89 -5.95 14.40
CA GLN A 182 -13.32 -5.66 14.56
C GLN A 182 -13.76 -5.79 16.02
N PHE A 183 -13.26 -6.81 16.73
CA PHE A 183 -13.54 -7.00 18.16
C PHE A 183 -13.05 -5.83 19.01
N ARG A 184 -11.87 -5.27 18.72
CA ARG A 184 -11.35 -4.07 19.38
C ARG A 184 -12.27 -2.86 19.19
N ASN A 185 -12.76 -2.64 17.97
CA ASN A 185 -13.69 -1.55 17.68
C ASN A 185 -15.02 -1.74 18.43
N LEU A 186 -15.55 -2.97 18.44
CA LEU A 186 -16.74 -3.30 19.23
C LEU A 186 -16.51 -3.06 20.72
N LYS A 187 -15.37 -3.51 21.27
CA LYS A 187 -15.00 -3.33 22.69
C LYS A 187 -14.93 -1.86 23.06
N TRP A 188 -14.35 -1.02 22.21
CA TRP A 188 -14.32 0.43 22.40
C TRP A 188 -15.73 1.04 22.38
N LYS A 189 -16.54 0.75 21.35
CA LYS A 189 -17.92 1.23 21.23
C LYS A 189 -18.78 0.83 22.42
N LEU A 190 -18.65 -0.42 22.89
CA LEU A 190 -19.36 -0.92 24.07
C LEU A 190 -18.91 -0.23 25.35
N ALA A 191 -17.62 0.08 25.50
CA ALA A 191 -17.11 0.83 26.65
C ALA A 191 -17.67 2.26 26.66
N CYS A 192 -17.64 2.96 25.52
CA CYS A 192 -18.25 4.29 25.38
C CYS A 192 -19.76 4.27 25.62
N TRP A 193 -20.48 3.27 25.09
CA TRP A 193 -21.92 3.12 25.27
C TRP A 193 -22.30 2.84 26.73
N ARG A 194 -21.56 1.98 27.42
CA ARG A 194 -21.73 1.76 28.85
C ARG A 194 -21.54 3.04 29.64
N TYR A 195 -20.50 3.81 29.31
CA TYR A 195 -20.25 5.09 29.95
C TYR A 195 -21.36 6.11 29.69
N SER A 196 -21.87 6.23 28.46
CA SER A 196 -22.96 7.16 28.15
C SER A 196 -24.25 6.83 28.89
N ILE A 197 -24.57 5.54 29.07
CA ILE A 197 -25.74 5.12 29.85
C ILE A 197 -25.57 5.45 31.34
N LEU A 198 -24.40 5.16 31.92
CA LEU A 198 -24.15 5.49 33.33
C LEU A 198 -24.13 6.99 33.57
N SER A 199 -23.52 7.75 32.66
CA SER A 199 -23.45 9.22 32.75
C SER A 199 -24.82 9.90 32.62
N TRP A 200 -25.80 9.26 31.98
CA TRP A 200 -27.16 9.81 31.87
C TRP A 200 -28.03 9.57 33.11
N LYS A 201 -27.62 8.63 33.97
CA LYS A 201 -28.37 8.24 35.17
C LYS A 201 -27.96 9.02 36.43
N ASN A 202 -26.87 9.78 36.36
CA ASN A 202 -26.38 10.70 37.38
C ASN A 202 -26.64 12.14 36.95
#